data_AF-A0A7T6VM06-F1
#
_entry.id   AF-A0A7T6VM06-F1
#
_cell.length_a   1.000
_cell.length_b   1.000
_cell.length_c   1.000
_cell.angle_alpha   90.00
_cell.angle_beta   90.00
_cell.angle_gamma   90.00
#
_symmetry.space_group_name_H-M   'P 1'
#
loop_
_entity.id
_entity.type
_entity.pdbx_description
1 polymer ?
#
loop_
_entity_poly.entity_id
_entity_poly.type
_entity_poly.pdbx_seq_one_letter_code
_entity_poly.pdbx_strand_id
1 'polypeptide(L)'
;MKLGTPSLAAMLAGGLAFVVPPGRTTIVAAHDGARFRVADDEIDAMRTPNAPAAPVVMRFDRSLRGLDVGAPVDFRGIELGTVTAVGTEYDARRGSVTMRLTMALYPDRLGQRYRDVLGNGDTDAGKALLRTLVARGLRGQLRVGNLIANRSYVALDMFPNAPPASVDTDRLPIALPTVPGTLDVLRVQIADIAGTLARLPLDRMGARVNAALVSTGALFAQLDTELAPQTRDTLGAARRAFTSAQAILGQEDASASSVRRALAQFTRTSSALRALAGDLARHPEWLLRGVAHDTPLAGPPRANGDGH
;
A
#
# COMPACT_ATOMS: atom_id res chain seq x y z
N MET A 1 3.90 10.20 -31.63
CA MET A 1 4.60 9.20 -32.47
C MET A 1 5.26 9.95 -33.61
N LYS A 2 6.59 9.87 -33.77
CA LYS A 2 7.28 10.43 -34.95
C LYS A 2 7.63 9.26 -35.86
N LEU A 3 7.20 9.31 -37.12
CA LEU A 3 7.46 8.25 -38.09
C LEU A 3 8.62 8.70 -38.98
N GLY A 4 9.83 8.23 -38.69
CA GLY A 4 10.98 8.42 -39.57
C GLY A 4 10.86 7.48 -40.75
N THR A 5 10.32 7.96 -41.88
CA THR A 5 10.23 7.16 -43.11
C THR A 5 11.54 7.28 -43.89
N PRO A 6 12.28 6.17 -44.12
CA PRO A 6 13.44 6.17 -45.02
C PRO A 6 13.00 6.45 -46.47
N SER A 7 13.96 6.79 -47.33
CA SER A 7 13.67 7.04 -48.74
C SER A 7 13.14 5.78 -49.44
N LEU A 8 12.24 5.97 -50.42
CA LEU A 8 11.62 4.85 -51.15
C LEU A 8 12.66 3.94 -51.84
N ALA A 9 13.79 4.51 -52.28
CA ALA A 9 14.92 3.75 -52.81
C ALA A 9 15.60 2.86 -51.75
N ALA A 10 15.81 3.37 -50.53
CA ALA A 10 16.39 2.59 -49.43
C ALA A 10 15.46 1.47 -48.94
N MET A 11 14.14 1.61 -49.10
CA MET A 11 13.19 0.52 -48.82
C MET A 11 13.26 -0.63 -49.85
N LEU A 12 13.62 -0.34 -51.10
CA LEU A 12 13.69 -1.34 -52.17
C LEU A 12 15.06 -2.03 -52.28
N ALA A 13 16.15 -1.33 -51.94
CA ALA A 13 17.53 -1.81 -52.12
C ALA A 13 18.33 -1.96 -50.82
N GLY A 14 17.79 -1.53 -49.68
CA GLY A 14 18.56 -1.27 -48.46
C GLY A 14 19.33 0.05 -48.54
N GLY A 15 19.77 0.57 -47.39
CA GLY A 15 20.55 1.80 -47.33
C GLY A 15 21.21 2.00 -45.96
N LEU A 16 22.35 2.68 -45.95
CA LEU A 16 23.07 3.10 -44.75
C LEU A 16 22.96 4.63 -44.61
N ALA A 17 22.75 5.10 -43.38
CA ALA A 17 22.74 6.52 -43.05
C ALA A 17 23.83 6.81 -42.01
N PHE A 18 24.44 7.99 -42.12
CA PHE A 18 25.50 8.45 -41.22
C PHE A 18 25.10 9.81 -40.63
N VAL A 19 25.15 9.92 -39.30
CA VAL A 19 24.87 11.15 -38.55
C VAL A 19 25.92 11.32 -37.47
N VAL A 20 26.37 12.55 -37.23
CA VAL A 20 27.26 12.90 -36.11
C VAL A 20 26.43 13.03 -34.84
N PRO A 21 26.74 12.30 -33.74
CA PRO A 21 26.00 12.42 -32.50
C PRO A 21 26.00 13.86 -31.94
N PRO A 22 24.85 14.37 -31.47
CA PRO A 22 24.75 15.73 -30.95
C PRO A 22 25.67 15.95 -29.75
N GLY A 23 26.31 17.13 -29.69
CA GLY A 23 27.22 17.51 -28.61
C GLY A 23 28.69 17.12 -28.81
N ARG A 24 29.07 16.49 -29.93
CA ARG A 24 30.49 16.40 -30.33
C ARG A 24 30.96 17.72 -30.93
N THR A 25 31.81 18.44 -30.21
CA THR A 25 32.42 19.71 -30.65
C THR A 25 33.62 19.52 -31.59
N THR A 26 34.24 18.35 -31.60
CA THR A 26 35.39 18.02 -32.45
C THR A 26 35.04 16.90 -33.40
N ILE A 27 35.06 17.17 -34.71
CA ILE A 27 34.91 16.18 -35.78
C ILE A 27 36.29 15.96 -36.38
N VAL A 28 36.85 14.77 -36.18
CA VAL A 28 38.09 14.33 -36.84
C VAL A 28 37.69 13.44 -38.01
N ALA A 29 38.20 13.77 -39.21
CA ALA A 29 37.99 12.92 -40.38
C ALA A 29 38.64 11.55 -40.15
N ALA A 30 37.91 10.48 -40.49
CA ALA A 30 38.44 9.13 -40.39
C ALA A 30 39.54 8.91 -41.43
N HIS A 31 40.59 8.16 -41.08
CA HIS A 31 41.58 7.73 -42.06
C HIS A 31 40.95 6.73 -43.05
N ASP A 32 41.57 6.56 -44.21
CA ASP A 32 41.14 5.54 -45.16
C ASP A 32 41.18 4.13 -44.52
N GLY A 33 40.27 3.24 -44.94
CA GLY A 33 40.09 1.91 -44.35
C GLY A 33 39.54 1.87 -42.91
N ALA A 34 39.11 3.01 -42.33
CA ALA A 34 38.48 3.03 -41.01
C ALA A 34 37.19 2.18 -40.98
N ARG A 35 37.05 1.34 -39.96
CA ARG A 35 35.90 0.43 -39.79
C ARG A 35 34.90 1.02 -38.80
N PHE A 36 33.62 0.96 -39.14
CA PHE A 36 32.51 1.39 -38.32
C PHE A 36 31.52 0.24 -38.11
N ARG A 37 30.89 0.19 -36.94
CA ARG A 37 29.76 -0.71 -36.69
C ARG A 37 28.54 -0.19 -37.45
N VAL A 38 27.90 -1.06 -38.23
CA VAL A 38 26.51 -0.86 -38.66
C VAL A 38 25.60 -1.23 -37.49
N ALA A 39 24.63 -0.38 -37.18
CA ALA A 39 23.64 -0.57 -36.14
C ALA A 39 22.27 -0.85 -36.78
N ASP A 40 21.39 -1.57 -36.07
CA ASP A 40 20.09 -2.00 -36.61
C ASP A 40 19.11 -0.82 -36.79
N ASP A 41 19.23 0.24 -35.97
CA ASP A 41 18.44 1.46 -36.06
C ASP A 41 19.21 2.71 -35.58
N GLU A 42 18.61 3.89 -35.71
CA GLU A 42 19.18 5.17 -35.26
C GLU A 42 19.42 5.21 -33.75
N ILE A 43 18.57 4.56 -32.95
CA ILE A 43 18.70 4.54 -31.48
C ILE A 43 19.96 3.76 -31.10
N ASP A 44 20.20 2.60 -31.74
CA ASP A 44 21.42 1.82 -31.54
C ASP A 44 22.66 2.53 -32.10
N ALA A 45 22.56 3.21 -33.25
CA ALA A 45 23.64 4.01 -33.83
C ALA A 45 24.06 5.20 -32.94
N MET A 46 23.11 5.82 -32.22
CA MET A 46 23.36 6.95 -31.32
C MET A 46 23.87 6.55 -29.93
N ARG A 47 23.88 5.26 -29.59
CA ARG A 47 24.54 4.77 -28.37
C ARG A 47 26.04 4.99 -28.49
N THR A 48 26.69 5.44 -27.40
CA THR A 48 28.16 5.60 -27.34
C THR A 48 28.85 4.28 -27.69
N PRO A 49 29.48 4.10 -28.88
CA PRO A 49 29.72 2.75 -29.41
C PRO A 49 30.77 1.91 -28.66
N ASN A 50 31.59 2.56 -27.83
CA ASN A 50 32.81 1.99 -27.24
C ASN A 50 32.80 1.95 -25.70
N ALA A 51 31.69 2.29 -25.05
CA ALA A 51 31.56 2.15 -23.61
C ALA A 51 31.37 0.67 -23.24
N PRO A 52 32.26 0.03 -22.46
CA PRO A 52 32.09 -1.36 -22.09
C PRO A 52 30.82 -1.53 -21.24
N ALA A 53 30.02 -2.54 -21.58
CA ALA A 53 28.84 -2.87 -20.79
C ALA A 53 29.28 -3.44 -19.43
N ALA A 54 28.78 -2.87 -18.33
CA ALA A 54 28.92 -3.43 -17.00
C ALA A 54 27.90 -4.57 -16.82
N PRO A 55 28.31 -5.84 -16.70
CA PRO A 55 27.39 -6.96 -16.52
C PRO A 55 26.89 -6.99 -15.07
N VAL A 56 25.57 -6.87 -14.91
CA VAL A 56 24.90 -6.80 -13.61
C VAL A 56 23.89 -7.94 -13.49
N VAL A 57 23.77 -8.48 -12.28
CA VAL A 57 22.74 -9.44 -11.91
C VAL A 57 21.83 -8.85 -10.83
N MET A 58 20.53 -9.13 -10.93
CA MET A 58 19.54 -8.87 -9.88
C MET A 58 18.80 -10.16 -9.54
N ARG A 59 18.31 -10.25 -8.31
CA ARG A 59 17.54 -11.38 -7.80
C ARG A 59 16.19 -10.91 -7.29
N PHE A 60 15.12 -11.57 -7.69
CA PHE A 60 13.75 -11.23 -7.31
C PHE A 60 13.02 -12.46 -6.76
N ASP A 61 12.42 -12.33 -5.58
CA ASP A 61 11.60 -13.37 -4.95
C ASP A 61 10.15 -13.39 -5.49
N ARG A 62 9.89 -12.65 -6.58
CA ARG A 62 8.60 -12.44 -7.24
C ARG A 62 8.73 -12.69 -8.74
N SER A 63 7.64 -13.08 -9.38
CA SER A 63 7.61 -13.40 -10.82
C SER A 63 8.07 -12.23 -11.70
N LEU A 64 8.95 -12.52 -12.67
CA LEU A 64 9.40 -11.56 -13.70
C LEU A 64 8.42 -11.48 -14.89
N ARG A 65 7.11 -11.70 -14.67
CA ARG A 65 6.11 -11.71 -15.75
C ARG A 65 6.07 -10.36 -16.48
N GLY A 66 6.04 -10.43 -17.81
CA GLY A 66 6.04 -9.27 -18.70
C GLY A 66 7.41 -8.63 -18.90
N LEU A 67 8.48 -9.18 -18.32
CA LEU A 67 9.85 -8.75 -18.57
C LEU A 67 10.50 -9.66 -19.62
N ASP A 68 10.75 -9.10 -20.80
CA ASP A 68 11.39 -9.80 -21.91
C ASP A 68 12.90 -9.52 -21.96
N VAL A 69 13.65 -10.38 -22.66
CA VAL A 69 15.03 -10.05 -23.07
C VAL A 69 14.99 -8.86 -24.02
N GLY A 70 15.89 -7.89 -23.83
CA GLY A 70 15.87 -6.60 -24.51
C GLY A 70 15.03 -5.52 -23.81
N ALA A 71 14.29 -5.84 -22.74
CA ALA A 71 13.56 -4.83 -21.97
C ALA A 71 14.52 -3.76 -21.39
N PRO A 72 14.13 -2.48 -21.36
CA PRO A 72 15.00 -1.40 -20.91
C PRO A 72 15.26 -1.45 -19.40
N VAL A 73 16.44 -0.98 -19.02
CA VAL A 73 16.82 -0.70 -17.63
C VAL A 73 16.99 0.79 -17.47
N ASP A 74 16.05 1.42 -16.76
CA ASP A 74 15.98 2.87 -16.59
C ASP A 74 16.54 3.29 -15.23
N PHE A 75 17.31 4.37 -15.20
CA PHE A 75 17.56 5.12 -13.96
C PHE A 75 16.86 6.47 -14.05
N ARG A 76 15.84 6.66 -13.20
CA ARG A 76 15.06 7.91 -13.12
C ARG A 76 14.57 8.47 -14.47
N GLY A 77 14.22 7.58 -15.41
CA GLY A 77 13.73 7.92 -16.76
C GLY A 77 14.79 8.03 -17.85
N ILE A 78 16.05 7.68 -17.56
CA ILE A 78 17.13 7.54 -18.55
C ILE A 78 17.40 6.05 -18.78
N GLU A 79 17.26 5.55 -20.01
CA GLU A 79 17.64 4.17 -20.38
C GLU A 79 19.17 4.00 -20.19
N LEU A 80 19.58 3.33 -19.11
CA LEU A 80 20.99 3.00 -18.85
C LEU A 80 21.42 1.68 -19.46
N GLY A 81 20.49 0.80 -19.83
CA GLY A 81 20.83 -0.57 -20.20
C GLY A 81 19.67 -1.39 -20.69
N THR A 82 19.94 -2.67 -20.89
CA THR A 82 18.97 -3.65 -21.38
C THR A 82 19.11 -4.98 -20.63
N VAL A 83 17.98 -5.67 -20.46
CA VAL A 83 17.95 -7.06 -19.97
C VAL A 83 18.59 -7.98 -21.00
N THR A 84 19.58 -8.76 -20.60
CA THR A 84 20.30 -9.70 -21.48
C THR A 84 19.91 -11.16 -21.25
N ALA A 85 19.45 -11.52 -20.05
CA ALA A 85 18.92 -12.86 -19.77
C ALA A 85 17.95 -12.86 -18.58
N VAL A 86 16.91 -13.68 -18.68
CA VAL A 86 15.95 -13.98 -17.60
C VAL A 86 16.04 -15.46 -17.28
N GLY A 87 16.08 -15.83 -15.99
CA GLY A 87 16.15 -17.23 -15.57
C GLY A 87 15.75 -17.43 -14.11
N THR A 88 15.98 -18.64 -13.61
CA THR A 88 15.65 -19.04 -12.24
C THR A 88 16.87 -19.69 -11.57
N GLU A 89 17.06 -19.42 -10.28
CA GLU A 89 18.06 -20.08 -9.44
C GLU A 89 17.32 -20.79 -8.30
N TYR A 90 17.75 -22.01 -7.96
CA TYR A 90 17.25 -22.75 -6.81
C TYR A 90 18.28 -22.71 -5.68
N ASP A 91 17.93 -22.11 -4.55
CA ASP A 91 18.75 -22.16 -3.33
C ASP A 91 18.38 -23.40 -2.52
N ALA A 92 19.17 -24.47 -2.68
CA ALA A 92 19.00 -25.73 -1.96
C ALA A 92 19.17 -25.60 -0.43
N ARG A 93 19.80 -24.52 0.08
CA ARG A 93 19.93 -24.28 1.53
C ARG A 93 18.68 -23.63 2.12
N ARG A 94 17.96 -22.83 1.32
CA ARG A 94 16.73 -22.16 1.71
C ARG A 94 15.46 -22.87 1.25
N GLY A 95 15.58 -23.85 0.35
CA GLY A 95 14.44 -24.52 -0.29
C GLY A 95 13.63 -23.59 -1.20
N SER A 96 14.21 -22.46 -1.63
CA SER A 96 13.51 -21.38 -2.32
C SER A 96 13.99 -21.21 -3.76
N VAL A 97 13.05 -20.95 -4.68
CA VAL A 97 13.35 -20.55 -6.05
C VAL A 97 13.34 -19.03 -6.13
N THR A 98 14.44 -18.44 -6.60
CA THR A 98 14.58 -16.99 -6.81
C THR A 98 14.75 -16.71 -8.30
N MET A 99 14.12 -15.66 -8.81
CA MET A 99 14.26 -15.27 -10.22
C MET A 99 15.59 -14.52 -10.41
N ARG A 100 16.38 -14.94 -11.40
CA ARG A 100 17.69 -14.36 -11.73
C ARG A 100 17.56 -13.52 -13.00
N LEU A 101 17.92 -12.25 -12.90
CA LEU A 101 17.89 -11.30 -14.00
C LEU A 101 19.30 -10.81 -14.32
N THR A 102 19.75 -10.96 -15.56
CA THR A 102 21.04 -10.44 -16.04
C THR A 102 20.80 -9.27 -16.99
N MET A 103 21.61 -8.22 -16.88
CA MET A 103 21.50 -7.01 -17.68
C MET A 103 22.87 -6.41 -18.02
N ALA A 104 22.91 -5.68 -19.12
CA ALA A 104 24.05 -4.86 -19.55
C ALA A 104 23.74 -3.40 -19.21
N LEU A 105 24.54 -2.78 -18.33
CA LEU A 105 24.43 -1.35 -18.03
C LEU A 105 25.56 -0.57 -18.72
N TYR A 106 25.25 0.67 -19.13
CA TYR A 106 26.18 1.60 -19.78
C TYR A 106 26.27 2.88 -18.95
N PRO A 107 27.16 2.93 -17.92
CA PRO A 107 27.22 4.06 -17.00
C PRO A 107 27.52 5.41 -17.67
N ASP A 108 28.23 5.39 -18.81
CA ASP A 108 28.52 6.53 -19.67
C ASP A 108 27.28 7.34 -20.08
N ARG A 109 26.09 6.72 -20.11
CA ARG A 109 24.82 7.39 -20.45
C ARG A 109 24.35 8.39 -19.38
N LEU A 110 24.91 8.34 -18.16
CA LEU A 110 24.63 9.33 -17.10
C LEU A 110 25.30 10.70 -17.33
N GLY A 111 26.12 10.84 -18.38
CA GLY A 111 26.75 12.10 -18.78
C GLY A 111 28.16 12.31 -18.21
N GLN A 112 28.83 13.37 -18.66
CA GLN A 112 30.26 13.61 -18.41
C GLN A 112 30.63 13.58 -16.92
N ARG A 113 29.92 14.31 -16.06
CA ARG A 113 30.19 14.32 -14.60
C ARG A 113 30.15 12.92 -13.95
N TYR A 114 29.31 12.02 -14.46
CA TYR A 114 29.26 10.65 -13.97
C TYR A 114 30.40 9.81 -14.55
N ARG A 115 30.74 9.97 -15.84
CA ARG A 115 31.93 9.36 -16.45
C ARG A 115 33.22 9.73 -15.73
N ASP A 116 33.38 10.99 -15.35
CA ASP A 116 34.60 11.48 -14.70
C ASP A 116 34.84 10.84 -13.31
N VAL A 117 33.77 10.32 -12.66
CA VAL A 117 33.81 9.68 -11.34
C VAL A 117 33.74 8.15 -11.43
N LEU A 118 32.98 7.60 -12.38
CA LEU A 118 32.80 6.16 -12.58
C LEU A 118 33.93 5.55 -13.44
N GLY A 119 34.58 6.35 -14.27
CA GLY A 119 35.33 5.88 -15.44
C GLY A 119 34.45 4.98 -16.31
N ASN A 120 35.04 3.92 -16.87
CA ASN A 120 34.34 2.88 -17.61
C ASN A 120 33.54 1.90 -16.71
N GLY A 121 33.21 2.27 -15.48
CA GLY A 121 32.44 1.45 -14.52
C GLY A 121 33.23 0.38 -13.75
N ASP A 122 34.44 0.02 -14.20
CA ASP A 122 35.32 -0.97 -13.52
C ASP A 122 36.39 -0.32 -12.60
N THR A 123 36.44 1.00 -12.54
CA THR A 123 37.41 1.72 -11.69
C THR A 123 37.06 1.59 -10.20
N ASP A 124 38.07 1.63 -9.32
CA ASP A 124 37.84 1.61 -7.87
C ASP A 124 36.98 2.78 -7.38
N ALA A 125 37.11 3.95 -8.02
CA ALA A 125 36.26 5.11 -7.79
C ALA A 125 34.78 4.82 -8.15
N GLY A 126 34.55 4.17 -9.30
CA GLY A 126 33.21 3.75 -9.72
C GLY A 126 32.60 2.70 -8.81
N LYS A 127 33.40 1.70 -8.38
CA LYS A 127 33.00 0.69 -7.39
C LYS A 127 32.68 1.31 -6.02
N ALA A 128 33.49 2.28 -5.56
CA ALA A 128 33.22 3.02 -4.33
C ALA A 128 31.95 3.88 -4.40
N LEU A 129 31.71 4.54 -5.54
CA LEU A 129 30.46 5.28 -5.77
C LEU A 129 29.25 4.33 -5.78
N LEU A 130 29.34 3.17 -6.44
CA LEU A 130 28.26 2.19 -6.46
C LEU A 130 27.93 1.66 -5.05
N ARG A 131 28.95 1.33 -4.25
CA ARG A 131 28.79 0.98 -2.82
C ARG A 131 28.08 2.09 -2.04
N THR A 132 28.45 3.34 -2.29
CA THR A 132 27.82 4.53 -1.66
C THR A 132 26.36 4.71 -2.09
N LEU A 133 26.03 4.52 -3.37
CA LEU A 133 24.66 4.60 -3.88
C LEU A 133 23.78 3.49 -3.29
N VAL A 134 24.28 2.25 -3.25
CA VAL A 134 23.58 1.10 -2.65
C VAL A 134 23.35 1.31 -1.15
N ALA A 135 24.34 1.81 -0.42
CA ALA A 135 24.18 2.18 1.00
C ALA A 135 23.14 3.30 1.21
N ARG A 136 23.04 4.26 0.28
CA ARG A 136 22.02 5.33 0.27
C ARG A 136 20.65 4.90 -0.27
N GLY A 137 20.46 3.62 -0.60
CA GLY A 137 19.16 3.05 -1.00
C GLY A 137 18.96 2.83 -2.49
N LEU A 138 20.00 2.82 -3.33
CA LEU A 138 19.88 2.38 -4.73
C LEU A 138 19.37 0.94 -4.78
N ARG A 139 18.21 0.71 -5.40
CA ARG A 139 17.63 -0.64 -5.59
C ARG A 139 17.08 -0.78 -7.01
N GLY A 140 17.10 -2.01 -7.51
CA GLY A 140 16.33 -2.40 -8.69
C GLY A 140 14.89 -2.75 -8.32
N GLN A 141 13.93 -2.24 -9.08
CA GLN A 141 12.51 -2.55 -8.93
C GLN A 141 11.92 -2.94 -10.30
N LEU A 142 11.15 -4.01 -10.34
CA LEU A 142 10.33 -4.31 -11.52
C LEU A 142 9.12 -3.37 -11.55
N ARG A 143 8.99 -2.58 -12.62
CA ARG A 143 7.84 -1.69 -12.86
C ARG A 143 7.15 -2.07 -14.16
N VAL A 144 5.83 -1.88 -14.23
CA VAL A 144 5.07 -2.10 -15.46
C VAL A 144 5.10 -0.80 -16.28
N GLY A 145 5.63 -0.87 -17.50
CA GLY A 145 5.77 0.31 -18.37
C GLY A 145 4.54 0.55 -19.23
N ASN A 146 4.01 -0.51 -19.86
CA ASN A 146 2.78 -0.43 -20.65
C ASN A 146 1.78 -1.49 -20.17
N LEU A 147 0.70 -1.03 -19.53
CA LEU A 147 -0.37 -1.86 -19.00
C LEU A 147 -1.15 -2.61 -20.10
N ILE A 148 -1.30 -2.02 -21.29
CA ILE A 148 -2.05 -2.63 -22.42
C ILE A 148 -1.26 -3.79 -23.01
N ALA A 149 0.05 -3.61 -23.20
CA ALA A 149 0.95 -4.63 -23.71
C ALA A 149 1.45 -5.61 -22.63
N ASN A 150 1.10 -5.40 -21.36
CA ASN A 150 1.62 -6.11 -20.19
C ASN A 150 3.17 -6.21 -20.17
N ARG A 151 3.85 -5.15 -20.61
CA ARG A 151 5.33 -5.11 -20.65
C ARG A 151 5.90 -4.37 -19.43
N SER A 152 6.82 -5.05 -18.77
CA SER A 152 7.57 -4.60 -17.61
C SER A 152 8.97 -4.13 -18.01
N TYR A 153 9.58 -3.32 -17.16
CA TYR A 153 10.94 -2.81 -17.30
C TYR A 153 11.62 -2.76 -15.93
N VAL A 154 12.95 -2.66 -15.92
CA VAL A 154 13.71 -2.54 -14.67
C VAL A 154 13.92 -1.06 -14.36
N ALA A 155 13.45 -0.62 -13.21
CA ALA A 155 13.74 0.71 -12.68
C ALA A 155 14.83 0.63 -11.61
N LEU A 156 15.98 1.25 -11.86
CA LEU A 156 16.97 1.62 -10.86
C LEU A 156 16.54 2.95 -10.23
N ASP A 157 16.33 2.97 -8.92
CA ASP A 157 15.84 4.16 -8.22
C ASP A 157 16.38 4.22 -6.77
N MET A 158 16.23 5.37 -6.12
CA MET A 158 16.69 5.62 -4.75
C MET A 158 15.54 5.45 -3.75
N PHE A 159 15.63 4.43 -2.90
CA PHE A 159 14.64 4.11 -1.89
C PHE A 159 15.21 4.39 -0.48
N PRO A 160 15.03 5.59 0.08
CA PRO A 160 15.67 5.98 1.35
C PRO A 160 15.22 5.14 2.55
N ASN A 161 14.03 4.54 2.48
CA ASN A 161 13.45 3.71 3.53
C ASN A 161 13.59 2.20 3.24
N ALA A 162 14.36 1.80 2.22
CA ALA A 162 14.60 0.38 1.94
C ALA A 162 15.52 -0.23 3.02
N PRO A 163 15.38 -1.54 3.33
CA PRO A 163 16.29 -2.23 4.24
C PRO A 163 17.76 -2.04 3.83
N PRO A 164 18.70 -1.88 4.79
CA PRO A 164 20.12 -1.79 4.49
C PRO A 164 20.59 -2.97 3.65
N ALA A 165 21.39 -2.69 2.62
CA ALA A 165 22.00 -3.69 1.76
C ALA A 165 23.40 -3.22 1.37
N SER A 166 24.29 -4.18 1.14
CA SER A 166 25.62 -3.97 0.56
C SER A 166 25.65 -4.52 -0.87
N VAL A 167 26.71 -4.16 -1.60
CA VAL A 167 27.03 -4.72 -2.91
C VAL A 167 28.49 -5.16 -2.88
N ASP A 168 28.72 -6.40 -3.30
CA ASP A 168 30.05 -6.92 -3.60
C ASP A 168 30.42 -6.43 -5.01
N THR A 169 31.45 -5.58 -5.08
CA THR A 169 31.95 -4.97 -6.32
C THR A 169 33.12 -5.73 -6.93
N ASP A 170 33.64 -6.71 -6.20
CA ASP A 170 34.88 -7.40 -6.53
C ASP A 170 34.56 -8.76 -7.18
N ARG A 171 33.29 -9.21 -7.03
CA ARG A 171 32.67 -10.32 -7.76
C ARG A 171 31.91 -9.86 -9.00
N LEU A 172 32.28 -10.43 -10.15
CA LEU A 172 31.58 -10.26 -11.44
C LEU A 172 30.66 -11.47 -11.72
N PRO A 173 29.44 -11.28 -12.30
CA PRO A 173 28.75 -10.00 -12.48
C PRO A 173 28.27 -9.41 -11.13
N ILE A 174 28.26 -8.08 -11.04
CA ILE A 174 27.91 -7.36 -9.80
C ILE A 174 26.44 -7.61 -9.45
N ALA A 175 26.17 -7.98 -8.21
CA ALA A 175 24.81 -8.24 -7.72
C ALA A 175 24.16 -6.98 -7.13
N LEU A 176 23.22 -6.35 -7.84
CA LEU A 176 22.47 -5.21 -7.30
C LEU A 176 21.28 -5.66 -6.44
N PRO A 177 21.08 -5.02 -5.27
CA PRO A 177 19.93 -5.33 -4.41
C PRO A 177 18.63 -4.81 -5.01
N THR A 178 17.54 -5.51 -4.73
CA THR A 178 16.22 -5.27 -5.30
C THR A 178 15.20 -4.89 -4.24
N VAL A 179 14.05 -4.36 -4.69
CA VAL A 179 12.84 -4.20 -3.88
C VAL A 179 11.63 -4.73 -4.65
N PRO A 180 10.58 -5.22 -3.95
CA PRO A 180 9.33 -5.64 -4.59
C PRO A 180 8.68 -4.53 -5.43
N GLY A 181 7.93 -4.91 -6.45
CA GLY A 181 7.10 -3.97 -7.21
C GLY A 181 5.96 -3.38 -6.37
N THR A 182 5.52 -2.16 -6.68
CA THR A 182 4.46 -1.46 -5.92
C THR A 182 3.12 -2.19 -5.93
N LEU A 183 2.65 -2.62 -7.11
CA LEU A 183 1.42 -3.41 -7.26
C LEU A 183 1.47 -4.74 -6.48
N ASP A 184 2.67 -5.27 -6.32
CA ASP A 184 2.93 -6.53 -5.62
C ASP A 184 2.82 -6.40 -4.09
N VAL A 185 3.18 -5.23 -3.54
CA VAL A 185 2.95 -4.88 -2.13
C VAL A 185 1.46 -4.64 -1.86
N LEU A 186 0.78 -3.90 -2.73
CA LEU A 186 -0.65 -3.58 -2.58
C LEU A 186 -1.54 -4.82 -2.51
N ARG A 187 -1.28 -5.84 -3.36
CA ARG A 187 -2.03 -7.11 -3.33
C ARG A 187 -1.91 -7.84 -1.99
N VAL A 188 -0.71 -7.86 -1.40
CA VAL A 188 -0.46 -8.51 -0.11
C VAL A 188 -1.19 -7.75 1.00
N GLN A 189 -1.08 -6.42 1.05
CA GLN A 189 -1.76 -5.60 2.05
C GLN A 189 -3.28 -5.73 2.00
N ILE A 190 -3.89 -5.81 0.81
CA ILE A 190 -5.34 -6.03 0.67
C ILE A 190 -5.73 -7.42 1.20
N ALA A 191 -4.95 -8.46 0.91
CA ALA A 191 -5.19 -9.82 1.41
C ALA A 191 -5.05 -9.89 2.95
N ASP A 192 -4.05 -9.22 3.53
CA ASP A 192 -3.84 -9.15 4.98
C ASP A 192 -4.98 -8.41 5.69
N ILE A 193 -5.47 -7.31 5.11
CA ILE A 193 -6.64 -6.56 5.63
C ILE A 193 -7.89 -7.44 5.57
N ALA A 194 -8.15 -8.12 4.46
CA ALA A 194 -9.29 -9.04 4.32
C ALA A 194 -9.21 -10.21 5.32
N GLY A 195 -8.03 -10.81 5.48
CA GLY A 195 -7.79 -11.87 6.47
C GLY A 195 -7.90 -11.39 7.93
N THR A 196 -7.56 -10.14 8.20
CA THR A 196 -7.74 -9.52 9.54
C THR A 196 -9.20 -9.24 9.83
N LEU A 197 -9.94 -8.68 8.87
CA LEU A 197 -11.39 -8.45 8.97
C LEU A 197 -12.16 -9.75 9.21
N ALA A 198 -11.83 -10.82 8.48
CA ALA A 198 -12.45 -12.13 8.64
C ALA A 198 -12.18 -12.81 10.01
N ARG A 199 -11.21 -12.29 10.80
CA ARG A 199 -10.89 -12.77 12.14
C ARG A 199 -11.50 -11.93 13.27
N LEU A 200 -12.17 -10.81 12.94
CA LEU A 200 -12.89 -10.03 13.93
C LEU A 200 -14.19 -10.76 14.32
N PRO A 201 -14.45 -11.03 15.61
CA PRO A 201 -15.65 -11.72 16.05
C PRO A 201 -16.86 -10.78 16.09
N LEU A 202 -17.29 -10.31 14.91
CA LEU A 202 -18.40 -9.37 14.73
C LEU A 202 -19.70 -9.91 15.38
N ASP A 203 -19.93 -11.23 15.32
CA ASP A 203 -21.07 -11.91 15.97
C ASP A 203 -21.11 -11.66 17.49
N ARG A 204 -19.95 -11.66 18.15
CA ARG A 204 -19.86 -11.43 19.60
C ARG A 204 -20.11 -9.96 19.96
N MET A 205 -19.81 -9.03 19.04
CA MET A 205 -20.16 -7.62 19.21
C MET A 205 -21.67 -7.42 19.05
N GLY A 206 -22.28 -8.01 18.02
CA GLY A 206 -23.74 -7.99 17.81
C GLY A 206 -24.50 -8.55 19.02
N ALA A 207 -24.09 -9.72 19.53
CA ALA A 207 -24.70 -10.33 20.70
C ALA A 207 -24.62 -9.46 21.97
N ARG A 208 -23.48 -8.80 22.22
CA ARG A 208 -23.30 -7.91 23.39
C ARG A 208 -24.10 -6.61 23.28
N VAL A 209 -24.17 -6.02 22.08
CA VAL A 209 -25.01 -4.84 21.83
C VAL A 209 -26.49 -5.19 22.01
N ASN A 210 -26.93 -6.35 21.50
CA ASN A 210 -28.31 -6.80 21.67
C ASN A 210 -28.65 -7.06 23.16
N ALA A 211 -27.76 -7.74 23.91
CA ALA A 211 -27.94 -7.95 25.34
C ALA A 211 -28.02 -6.64 26.14
N ALA A 212 -27.16 -5.65 25.81
CA ALA A 212 -27.25 -4.32 26.39
C ALA A 212 -28.60 -3.64 26.09
N LEU A 213 -29.03 -3.63 24.82
CA LEU A 213 -30.31 -3.06 24.41
C LEU A 213 -31.53 -3.71 25.11
N VAL A 214 -31.53 -5.04 25.27
CA VAL A 214 -32.58 -5.78 25.99
C VAL A 214 -32.59 -5.38 27.48
N SER A 215 -31.43 -5.32 28.14
CA SER A 215 -31.34 -4.91 29.55
C SER A 215 -31.80 -3.46 29.78
N THR A 216 -31.45 -2.54 28.87
CA THR A 216 -31.94 -1.15 28.89
C THR A 216 -33.45 -1.07 28.65
N GLY A 217 -34.01 -1.88 27.74
CA GLY A 217 -35.46 -1.95 27.50
C GLY A 217 -36.26 -2.42 28.72
N ALA A 218 -35.75 -3.42 29.44
CA ALA A 218 -36.36 -3.91 30.68
C ALA A 218 -36.36 -2.84 31.79
N LEU A 219 -35.24 -2.13 31.95
CA LEU A 219 -35.12 -1.04 32.93
C LEU A 219 -36.13 0.10 32.65
N PHE A 220 -36.34 0.44 31.38
CA PHE A 220 -37.33 1.44 30.99
C PHE A 220 -38.79 1.00 31.19
N ALA A 221 -39.09 -0.29 31.04
CA ALA A 221 -40.43 -0.81 31.32
C ALA A 221 -40.79 -0.73 32.82
N GLN A 222 -39.80 -0.95 33.69
CA GLN A 222 -39.98 -0.83 35.14
C GLN A 222 -40.20 0.63 35.56
N LEU A 223 -39.46 1.58 34.97
CA LEU A 223 -39.57 3.02 35.24
C LEU A 223 -40.89 3.67 34.74
N ASP A 224 -41.56 3.11 33.73
CA ASP A 224 -42.83 3.67 33.19
C ASP A 224 -44.02 3.55 34.17
N THR A 225 -43.89 2.66 35.16
CA THR A 225 -44.95 2.35 36.14
C THR A 225 -45.00 3.36 37.30
N GLU A 226 -43.89 4.04 37.60
CA GLU A 226 -43.75 4.87 38.83
C GLU A 226 -43.49 6.37 38.57
N LEU A 227 -43.39 6.81 37.32
CA LEU A 227 -43.03 8.19 36.98
C LEU A 227 -44.20 9.10 36.58
N ALA A 228 -44.04 10.38 36.90
CA ALA A 228 -45.02 11.45 36.65
C ALA A 228 -45.28 11.68 35.15
N PRO A 229 -46.46 12.21 34.75
CA PRO A 229 -46.85 12.33 33.34
C PRO A 229 -45.87 13.13 32.46
N GLN A 230 -45.17 14.12 33.02
CA GLN A 230 -44.17 14.93 32.29
C GLN A 230 -42.91 14.13 31.89
N THR A 231 -42.62 13.01 32.56
CA THR A 231 -41.49 12.12 32.24
C THR A 231 -41.84 11.11 31.13
N ARG A 232 -43.15 10.83 30.92
CA ARG A 232 -43.60 9.88 29.88
C ARG A 232 -43.35 10.37 28.46
N ASP A 233 -43.50 11.66 28.20
CA ASP A 233 -43.26 12.23 26.86
C ASP A 233 -41.78 12.16 26.45
N THR A 234 -40.87 12.41 27.41
CA THR A 234 -39.42 12.31 27.20
C THR A 234 -38.97 10.85 27.05
N LEU A 235 -39.52 9.94 27.84
CA LEU A 235 -39.32 8.48 27.67
C LEU A 235 -39.85 7.98 26.32
N GLY A 236 -41.04 8.43 25.90
CA GLY A 236 -41.64 8.10 24.61
C GLY A 236 -40.86 8.67 23.41
N ALA A 237 -40.21 9.82 23.57
CA ALA A 237 -39.27 10.36 22.57
C ALA A 237 -37.97 9.55 22.51
N ALA A 238 -37.41 9.13 23.66
CA ALA A 238 -36.23 8.28 23.73
C ALA A 238 -36.49 6.90 23.09
N ARG A 239 -37.61 6.25 23.39
CA ARG A 239 -37.99 4.95 22.82
C ARG A 239 -38.09 5.01 21.29
N ARG A 240 -38.73 6.03 20.73
CA ARG A 240 -38.80 6.27 19.27
C ARG A 240 -37.43 6.51 18.63
N ALA A 241 -36.51 7.19 19.33
CA ALA A 241 -35.14 7.38 18.89
C ALA A 241 -34.38 6.04 18.78
N PHE A 242 -34.51 5.17 19.79
CA PHE A 242 -33.88 3.84 19.80
C PHE A 242 -34.41 2.93 18.69
N THR A 243 -35.74 2.85 18.49
CA THR A 243 -36.32 2.05 17.41
C THR A 243 -35.86 2.54 16.02
N SER A 244 -35.71 3.85 15.85
CA SER A 244 -35.19 4.44 14.61
C SER A 244 -33.71 4.10 14.36
N ALA A 245 -32.88 4.06 15.42
CA ALA A 245 -31.50 3.64 15.31
C ALA A 245 -31.38 2.13 14.98
N GLN A 246 -32.21 1.29 15.60
CA GLN A 246 -32.26 -0.15 15.35
C GLN A 246 -32.65 -0.46 13.90
N ALA A 247 -33.63 0.25 13.34
CA ALA A 247 -34.04 0.11 11.94
C ALA A 247 -32.94 0.49 10.94
N ILE A 248 -32.07 1.44 11.27
CA ILE A 248 -30.93 1.85 10.43
C ILE A 248 -29.78 0.82 10.52
N LEU A 249 -29.55 0.22 11.69
CA LEU A 249 -28.50 -0.79 11.90
C LEU A 249 -28.85 -2.17 11.33
N GLY A 250 -30.13 -2.42 11.02
CA GLY A 250 -30.60 -3.67 10.39
C GLY A 250 -30.66 -3.64 8.86
N GLN A 251 -30.22 -2.56 8.20
CA GLN A 251 -30.16 -2.47 6.74
C GLN A 251 -28.71 -2.56 6.25
N GLU A 252 -28.45 -3.53 5.37
CA GLU A 252 -27.09 -3.80 4.84
C GLU A 252 -26.56 -2.63 3.99
N ASP A 253 -27.44 -1.86 3.33
CA ASP A 253 -27.12 -0.65 2.57
C ASP A 253 -27.29 0.64 3.40
N ALA A 254 -26.44 0.84 4.41
CA ALA A 254 -26.45 2.02 5.27
C ALA A 254 -26.01 3.32 4.55
N SER A 255 -26.93 3.96 3.83
CA SER A 255 -26.65 5.21 3.10
C SER A 255 -26.20 6.38 4.00
N ALA A 256 -25.31 7.23 3.48
CA ALA A 256 -24.67 8.33 4.23
C ALA A 256 -25.64 9.44 4.74
N SER A 257 -26.91 9.42 4.31
CA SER A 257 -27.98 10.27 4.85
C SER A 257 -28.67 9.63 6.07
N SER A 258 -28.74 8.31 6.15
CA SER A 258 -29.24 7.57 7.31
C SER A 258 -28.28 7.66 8.49
N VAL A 259 -26.97 7.51 8.27
CA VAL A 259 -25.94 7.68 9.31
C VAL A 259 -25.98 9.10 9.89
N ARG A 260 -26.07 10.14 9.04
CA ARG A 260 -26.19 11.54 9.50
C ARG A 260 -27.46 11.79 10.32
N ARG A 261 -28.60 11.18 9.95
CA ARG A 261 -29.85 11.26 10.73
C ARG A 261 -29.72 10.54 12.09
N ALA A 262 -29.09 9.37 12.13
CA ALA A 262 -28.85 8.63 13.37
C ALA A 262 -27.96 9.44 14.34
N LEU A 263 -26.86 10.02 13.86
CA LEU A 263 -25.98 10.89 14.65
C LEU A 263 -26.73 12.13 15.19
N ALA A 264 -27.51 12.81 14.34
CA ALA A 264 -28.31 13.96 14.77
C ALA A 264 -29.37 13.58 15.84
N GLN A 265 -29.97 12.40 15.73
CA GLN A 265 -30.92 11.89 16.72
C GLN A 265 -30.23 11.52 18.04
N PHE A 266 -29.08 10.84 17.98
CA PHE A 266 -28.30 10.48 19.17
C PHE A 266 -27.86 11.71 19.96
N THR A 267 -27.39 12.77 19.29
CA THR A 267 -27.01 14.03 19.94
C THR A 267 -28.21 14.63 20.71
N ARG A 268 -29.40 14.67 20.10
CA ARG A 268 -30.65 15.15 20.74
C ARG A 268 -31.05 14.30 21.94
N THR A 269 -30.95 12.97 21.84
CA THR A 269 -31.21 12.07 22.97
C THR A 269 -30.20 12.30 24.11
N SER A 270 -28.91 12.50 23.80
CA SER A 270 -27.89 12.77 24.83
C SER A 270 -28.10 14.12 25.55
N SER A 271 -28.65 15.13 24.87
CA SER A 271 -29.01 16.41 25.51
C SER A 271 -30.27 16.28 26.36
N ALA A 272 -31.27 15.51 25.92
CA ALA A 272 -32.47 15.23 26.72
C ALA A 272 -32.14 14.42 27.99
N LEU A 273 -31.26 13.41 27.89
CA LEU A 273 -30.78 12.64 29.03
C LEU A 273 -29.93 13.50 30.00
N ARG A 274 -29.12 14.43 29.49
CA ARG A 274 -28.39 15.39 30.34
C ARG A 274 -29.32 16.40 31.03
N ALA A 275 -30.37 16.86 30.35
CA ALA A 275 -31.40 17.69 30.98
C ALA A 275 -32.13 16.94 32.10
N LEU A 276 -32.53 15.68 31.85
CA LEU A 276 -33.16 14.82 32.84
C LEU A 276 -32.24 14.52 34.04
N ALA A 277 -30.96 14.22 33.79
CA ALA A 277 -29.96 14.04 34.85
C ALA A 277 -29.76 15.33 35.67
N GLY A 278 -29.80 16.49 35.03
CA GLY A 278 -29.74 17.79 35.70
C GLY A 278 -31.02 18.15 36.48
N ASP A 279 -32.19 17.61 36.11
CA ASP A 279 -33.43 17.71 36.89
C ASP A 279 -33.39 16.78 38.11
N LEU A 280 -32.99 15.52 37.93
CA LEU A 280 -32.82 14.54 39.01
C LEU A 280 -31.78 14.99 40.06
N ALA A 281 -30.71 15.67 39.63
CA ALA A 281 -29.73 16.27 40.52
C ALA A 281 -30.25 17.48 41.33
N ARG A 282 -31.34 18.11 40.88
CA ARG A 282 -31.99 19.24 41.57
C ARG A 282 -33.21 18.82 42.42
N HIS A 283 -33.77 17.64 42.16
CA HIS A 283 -34.90 17.06 42.89
C HIS A 283 -34.57 15.68 43.48
N PRO A 284 -33.62 15.57 44.43
CA PRO A 284 -33.24 14.30 45.07
C PRO A 284 -34.41 13.62 45.81
N GLU A 285 -35.45 14.36 46.19
CA GLU A 285 -36.69 13.85 46.75
C GLU A 285 -37.44 12.86 45.84
N TRP A 286 -37.20 12.87 44.52
CA TRP A 286 -37.77 11.89 43.59
C TRP A 286 -37.11 10.52 43.70
N LEU A 287 -35.81 10.46 44.04
CA LEU A 287 -35.09 9.20 44.30
C LEU A 287 -35.51 8.56 45.64
N LEU A 288 -35.92 9.37 46.62
CA LEU A 288 -36.26 8.89 47.96
C LEU A 288 -37.65 8.24 48.08
N ARG A 289 -38.59 8.52 47.15
CA ARG A 289 -39.91 7.87 47.16
C ARG A 289 -39.91 6.43 46.64
N GLY A 290 -39.02 6.10 45.70
CA GLY A 290 -38.92 4.75 45.12
C GLY A 290 -38.37 3.67 46.08
N VAL A 291 -37.80 4.06 47.23
CA VAL A 291 -37.19 3.12 48.20
C VAL A 291 -38.03 2.96 49.47
N ALA A 292 -39.14 3.70 49.62
CA ALA A 292 -39.93 3.78 50.86
C ALA A 292 -41.17 2.85 50.88
N HIS A 293 -41.31 1.95 49.91
CA HIS A 293 -42.42 1.00 49.80
C HIS A 293 -41.96 -0.46 49.75
N ASP A 294 -41.05 -0.84 50.65
CA ASP A 294 -40.93 -2.25 51.04
C ASP A 294 -40.41 -2.44 52.48
N THR A 295 -41.29 -2.27 53.47
CA THR A 295 -41.05 -2.80 54.83
C THR A 295 -42.37 -3.02 55.60
N PRO A 296 -42.88 -4.27 55.66
CA PRO A 296 -43.96 -4.62 56.57
C PRO A 296 -43.44 -4.65 58.02
N LEU A 297 -44.08 -3.92 58.93
CA LEU A 297 -43.78 -3.98 60.37
C LEU A 297 -44.25 -5.33 60.95
N ALA A 298 -43.32 -6.19 61.35
CA ALA A 298 -43.63 -7.42 62.07
C ALA A 298 -44.00 -7.11 63.54
N GLY A 299 -45.25 -7.42 63.93
CA GLY A 299 -45.72 -7.33 65.31
C GLY A 299 -45.20 -8.46 66.21
N PRO A 300 -45.27 -8.31 67.54
CA PRO A 300 -44.68 -9.26 68.49
C PRO A 300 -45.46 -10.58 68.59
N PRO A 301 -44.78 -11.71 68.86
CA PRO A 301 -45.45 -13.00 69.04
C PRO A 301 -46.24 -13.04 70.35
N ARG A 302 -47.51 -13.45 70.27
CA ARG A 302 -48.31 -13.80 71.45
C ARG A 302 -47.94 -15.20 71.93
N ALA A 303 -47.82 -15.35 73.25
CA ALA A 303 -47.73 -16.65 73.88
C ALA A 303 -49.03 -17.45 73.68
N ASN A 304 -48.89 -18.76 73.54
CA ASN A 304 -49.95 -19.72 73.87
C ASN A 304 -49.27 -20.90 74.56
N GLY A 305 -49.79 -21.29 75.72
CA GLY A 305 -49.22 -22.36 76.54
C GLY A 305 -50.12 -23.60 76.59
N ASP A 306 -49.61 -24.58 77.35
CA ASP A 306 -50.28 -25.69 78.01
C ASP A 306 -50.86 -26.85 77.17
N GLY A 307 -50.58 -28.06 77.66
CA GLY A 307 -51.02 -29.35 77.11
C GLY A 307 -50.16 -30.50 77.64
N HIS A 308 -50.50 -30.98 78.84
CA HIS A 308 -49.85 -32.06 79.59
C HIS A 308 -49.55 -33.35 78.81
#